data_AF-A0A6P8GGJ6-F1
#
_entry.id   AF-A0A6P8GGJ6-F1
#
_cell.length_a   1.000
_cell.length_b   1.000
_cell.length_c   1.000
_cell.angle_alpha   90.00
_cell.angle_beta   90.00
_cell.angle_gamma   90.00
#
_symmetry.space_group_name_H-M   'P 1'
#
loop_
_entity.id
_entity.type
_entity.pdbx_description
1 polymer ?
#
loop_
_entity_poly.entity_id
_entity_poly.type
_entity_poly.pdbx_seq_one_letter_code
_entity_poly.pdbx_strand_id
1 'polypeptide(L)'
;MSGAFSMINILSDSLGPGTVGIFGDSQYYFITSALMTLALTLLHTFWGVVFFEGCEKRRWWVIGVVVVLHLIVSCLSLMNPLYSGSLPPVYAIMVLMAAWAFFSAGGSLSSVKQLCSRRMSDVNSS
;
A
#
# COMPACT_ATOMS: atom_id res chain seq x y z
N MET A 1 10.80 0.53 11.18
CA MET A 1 11.07 1.95 11.49
C MET A 1 11.76 2.74 10.37
N SER A 2 12.43 2.10 9.40
CA SER A 2 13.14 2.84 8.33
C SER A 2 12.21 3.54 7.31
N GLY A 3 11.07 2.94 6.95
CA GLY A 3 10.11 3.55 6.00
C GLY A 3 9.40 4.80 6.53
N ALA A 4 9.04 4.83 7.81
CA ALA A 4 8.38 5.99 8.43
C ALA A 4 9.31 7.21 8.50
N PHE A 5 10.61 7.01 8.79
CA PHE A 5 11.59 8.10 8.84
C PHE A 5 11.93 8.68 7.46
N SER A 6 12.04 7.83 6.42
CA SER A 6 12.22 8.30 5.04
C SER A 6 10.98 9.04 4.52
N MET A 7 9.79 8.59 4.91
CA MET A 7 8.52 9.24 4.55
C MET A 7 8.36 10.60 5.22
N ILE A 8 8.72 10.76 6.49
CA ILE A 8 8.67 12.05 7.18
C ILE A 8 9.56 13.09 6.49
N ASN A 9 10.73 12.68 6.00
CA ASN A 9 11.64 13.59 5.31
C ASN A 9 11.09 14.04 3.94
N ILE A 10 10.50 13.13 3.16
CA ILE A 10 9.86 13.44 1.87
C ILE A 10 8.56 14.22 2.06
N LEU A 11 7.76 13.89 3.08
CA LEU A 11 6.51 14.58 3.42
C LEU A 11 6.79 15.99 3.94
N SER A 12 7.88 16.19 4.69
CA SER A 12 8.35 17.51 5.11
C SER A 12 8.78 18.38 3.92
N ASP A 13 9.49 17.81 2.94
CA ASP A 13 9.86 18.54 1.71
C ASP A 13 8.65 18.83 0.80
N SER A 14 7.58 18.05 0.88
CA SER A 14 6.33 18.27 0.13
C SER A 14 5.27 19.10 0.88
N LEU A 15 5.52 19.47 2.14
CA LEU A 15 4.71 20.43 2.92
C LEU A 15 5.18 21.90 2.76
N GLY A 16 6.31 22.14 2.08
CA GLY A 16 6.78 23.49 1.74
C GLY A 16 5.94 24.14 0.61
N PRO A 17 5.77 25.47 0.58
CA PRO A 17 4.95 26.19 -0.41
C PRO A 17 5.45 26.14 -1.87
N GLY A 18 6.47 25.31 -2.15
CA GLY A 18 7.02 25.07 -3.47
C GLY A 18 6.14 24.11 -4.26
N THR A 19 5.07 24.64 -4.86
CA THR A 19 4.42 23.93 -5.97
C THR A 19 5.46 23.75 -7.08
N VAL A 20 5.82 22.50 -7.38
CA VAL A 20 6.48 22.17 -8.63
C VAL A 20 5.56 22.60 -9.77
N GLY A 21 5.98 23.62 -10.52
CA GLY A 21 5.14 24.29 -11.51
C GLY A 21 5.81 25.47 -12.24
N ILE A 22 6.97 25.94 -11.78
CA ILE A 22 7.71 27.02 -12.46
C ILE A 22 8.36 26.57 -13.79
N PHE A 23 8.55 25.26 -14.00
CA PHE A 23 9.20 24.69 -15.21
C PHE A 23 8.33 23.71 -16.02
N GLY A 24 7.00 23.89 -16.03
CA GLY A 24 6.13 23.19 -16.98
C GLY A 24 5.77 21.73 -16.65
N ASP A 25 5.88 21.33 -15.39
CA ASP A 25 5.43 20.01 -14.94
C ASP A 25 3.93 20.00 -14.58
N SER A 26 3.28 18.84 -14.72
CA SER A 26 1.80 18.74 -14.64
C SER A 26 1.27 19.05 -13.22
N GLN A 27 0.14 19.74 -13.13
CA GLN A 27 -0.53 20.06 -11.85
C GLN A 27 -0.93 18.80 -11.03
N TYR A 28 -0.89 17.62 -11.64
CA TYR A 28 -1.19 16.34 -11.00
C TYR A 28 -0.03 15.78 -10.17
N TYR A 29 1.17 16.36 -10.26
CA TYR A 29 2.35 15.88 -9.53
C TYR A 29 2.09 15.73 -8.03
N PHE A 30 1.41 16.71 -7.42
CA PHE A 30 1.11 16.72 -5.99
C PHE A 30 0.07 15.65 -5.59
N ILE A 31 -0.97 15.47 -6.41
CA ILE A 31 -1.99 14.44 -6.19
C ILE A 31 -1.37 13.05 -6.37
N THR A 32 -0.54 12.88 -7.39
CA THR A 32 0.12 11.62 -7.72
C THR A 32 1.15 11.25 -6.68
N SER A 33 1.96 12.20 -6.19
CA SER A 33 2.92 11.95 -5.12
C SER A 33 2.21 11.60 -3.80
N ALA A 34 1.10 12.26 -3.47
CA ALA A 34 0.29 11.93 -2.29
C ALA A 34 -0.31 10.52 -2.39
N LEU A 35 -0.91 10.16 -3.53
CA LEU A 35 -1.49 8.82 -3.75
C LEU A 35 -0.42 7.73 -3.74
N MET A 36 0.75 7.97 -4.34
CA MET A 36 1.88 7.04 -4.30
C MET A 36 2.40 6.84 -2.87
N THR A 37 2.50 7.91 -2.10
CA THR A 37 2.91 7.85 -0.69
C THR A 37 1.91 7.04 0.13
N LEU A 38 0.60 7.27 -0.06
CA LEU A 38 -0.46 6.47 0.56
C LEU A 38 -0.34 4.98 0.18
N ALA A 39 -0.19 4.67 -1.11
CA ALA A 39 -0.06 3.28 -1.57
C ALA A 39 1.16 2.59 -0.93
N LEU A 40 2.31 3.27 -0.85
CA LEU A 40 3.51 2.74 -0.22
C LEU A 40 3.34 2.51 1.29
N THR A 41 2.66 3.41 2.02
CA THR A 41 2.37 3.18 3.45
C THR A 41 1.55 1.91 3.67
N LEU A 42 0.46 1.75 2.93
CA LEU A 42 -0.45 0.61 3.06
C LEU A 42 0.25 -0.69 2.65
N LEU A 43 1.06 -0.65 1.60
CA LEU A 43 1.82 -1.80 1.16
C LEU A 43 2.84 -2.25 2.23
N HIS A 44 3.49 -1.30 2.90
CA HIS A 44 4.42 -1.60 4.00
C HIS A 44 3.73 -2.23 5.20
N THR A 45 2.51 -1.80 5.56
CA THR A 45 1.76 -2.43 6.64
C THR A 45 1.34 -3.86 6.28
N PHE A 46 0.88 -4.11 5.04
CA PHE A 46 0.55 -5.46 4.58
C PHE A 46 1.75 -6.40 4.54
N TRP A 47 2.91 -5.92 4.06
CA TRP A 47 4.15 -6.70 4.09
C TRP A 47 4.57 -7.08 5.51
N GLY A 48 4.38 -6.19 6.49
CA GLY A 48 4.63 -6.50 7.90
C GLY A 48 3.78 -7.70 8.35
N VAL A 49 2.47 -7.67 8.10
CA VAL A 49 1.56 -8.77 8.48
C VAL A 49 1.95 -10.09 7.82
N VAL A 50 2.21 -10.08 6.50
CA VAL A 50 2.58 -11.29 5.74
C VAL A 50 3.96 -11.80 6.16
N PHE A 51 4.91 -10.92 6.49
CA PHE A 51 6.22 -11.30 6.98
C PHE A 51 6.14 -12.00 8.34
N PHE A 52 5.33 -11.49 9.27
CA PHE A 52 5.10 -12.13 10.56
C PHE A 52 4.45 -13.51 10.41
N GLU A 53 3.47 -13.65 9.52
CA GLU A 53 2.84 -14.95 9.23
C GLU A 53 3.82 -15.94 8.57
N GLY A 54 4.68 -15.45 7.68
CA GLY A 54 5.76 -16.24 7.08
C GLY A 54 6.77 -16.75 8.11
N CYS A 55 7.13 -15.91 9.09
CA CYS A 55 7.98 -16.29 10.22
C CYS A 55 7.30 -17.33 11.13
N GLU A 56 6.03 -17.12 11.48
CA GLU A 56 5.27 -18.01 12.37
C GLU A 56 5.06 -19.39 11.75
N LYS A 57 4.67 -19.46 10.47
CA LYS A 57 4.47 -20.74 9.75
C LYS A 57 5.76 -21.31 9.17
N ARG A 58 6.92 -20.70 9.45
CA ARG A 58 8.25 -21.11 8.99
C ARG A 58 8.34 -21.23 7.46
N ARG A 59 7.57 -20.43 6.73
CA ARG A 59 7.47 -20.40 5.26
C ARG A 59 8.43 -19.37 4.69
N TRP A 60 9.71 -19.73 4.64
CA TRP A 60 10.79 -18.87 4.14
C TRP A 60 10.58 -18.35 2.71
N TRP A 61 9.88 -19.12 1.86
CA TRP A 61 9.52 -18.69 0.51
C TRP A 61 8.62 -17.44 0.50
N VAL A 62 7.69 -17.31 1.46
CA VAL A 62 6.80 -16.13 1.56
C VAL A 62 7.60 -14.88 1.90
N ILE A 63 8.59 -15.03 2.80
CA ILE A 63 9.50 -13.95 3.19
C ILE A 63 10.32 -13.49 1.97
N GLY A 64 10.85 -14.43 1.19
CA GLY A 64 11.58 -14.12 -0.04
C GLY A 64 10.73 -13.33 -1.05
N VAL A 65 9.47 -13.73 -1.26
CA VAL A 65 8.53 -13.03 -2.16
C VAL A 65 8.25 -11.61 -1.69
N VAL A 66 8.04 -11.39 -0.39
CA VAL A 66 7.80 -10.06 0.18
C VAL A 66 8.99 -9.13 -0.04
N VAL A 67 10.22 -9.62 0.18
CA VAL A 67 11.45 -8.82 -0.03
C VAL A 67 11.63 -8.47 -1.50
N VAL A 68 11.42 -9.43 -2.41
CA VAL A 68 11.51 -9.19 -3.86
C VAL A 68 10.46 -8.19 -4.32
N LEU A 69 9.20 -8.34 -3.90
CA LEU A 69 8.13 -7.38 -4.20
C LEU A 69 8.44 -5.98 -3.66
N HIS A 70 9.04 -5.89 -2.47
CA HIS A 70 9.44 -4.62 -1.88
C HIS A 70 10.50 -3.89 -2.71
N LEU A 71 11.51 -4.64 -3.20
CA LEU A 71 12.55 -4.10 -4.07
C LEU A 71 11.99 -3.68 -5.43
N ILE A 72 11.13 -4.51 -6.03
CA ILE A 72 10.47 -4.21 -7.31
C ILE A 72 9.66 -2.92 -7.21
N VAL A 73 8.82 -2.79 -6.18
CA VAL A 73 8.01 -1.56 -5.98
C VAL A 73 8.89 -0.34 -5.74
N SER A 74 9.98 -0.48 -4.99
CA SER A 74 10.94 0.61 -4.77
C SER A 74 11.64 1.02 -6.07
N CYS A 75 12.03 0.07 -6.92
CA CYS A 75 12.58 0.34 -8.24
C CYS A 75 11.55 0.99 -9.19
N LEU A 76 10.29 0.54 -9.16
CA LEU A 76 9.20 1.17 -9.92
C LEU A 76 8.94 2.61 -9.47
N SER A 77 9.00 2.89 -8.16
CA SER A 77 8.89 4.25 -7.63
C SER A 77 10.09 5.12 -8.00
N LEU A 78 11.29 4.56 -8.14
CA LEU A 78 12.49 5.30 -8.57
C LEU A 78 12.48 5.65 -10.07
N MET A 79 11.83 4.83 -10.92
CA MET A 79 11.66 5.09 -12.36
C MET A 79 10.56 6.12 -12.63
N ASN A 80 10.79 7.33 -12.12
CA ASN A 80 9.83 8.42 -11.98
C ASN A 80 9.51 9.31 -13.23
N PRO A 81 10.03 9.14 -14.47
CA PRO A 81 9.60 10.00 -15.58
C PRO A 81 8.24 9.59 -16.20
N LEU A 82 7.63 8.46 -15.80
CA LEU A 82 6.34 7.97 -16.35
C LEU A 82 5.27 7.79 -15.27
N TYR A 83 4.90 8.89 -14.61
CA TYR A 83 3.86 8.93 -13.57
C TYR A 83 2.52 8.29 -13.95
N SER A 84 2.12 8.36 -15.22
CA SER A 84 0.85 7.73 -15.68
C SER A 84 0.93 6.20 -15.80
N GLY A 85 2.12 5.62 -15.96
CA GLY A 85 2.28 4.18 -16.19
C GLY A 85 2.53 3.36 -14.92
N SER A 86 3.14 3.96 -13.90
CA SER A 86 3.55 3.27 -12.67
C SER A 86 2.49 3.29 -11.55
N LEU A 87 1.54 4.23 -11.59
CA LEU A 87 0.44 4.33 -10.63
C LEU A 87 -0.49 3.09 -10.64
N PRO A 88 -1.04 2.66 -11.80
CA PRO A 88 -1.93 1.50 -11.86
C PRO A 88 -1.32 0.19 -11.35
N PRO A 89 -0.09 -0.20 -11.72
CA PRO A 89 0.49 -1.46 -11.25
C PRO A 89 0.79 -1.43 -9.75
N VAL A 90 1.21 -0.29 -9.18
CA VAL A 90 1.46 -0.18 -7.74
C VAL A 90 0.17 -0.34 -6.94
N TYR A 91 -0.94 0.27 -7.39
CA TYR A 91 -2.25 0.07 -6.77
C TYR A 91 -2.79 -1.35 -6.94
N ALA A 92 -2.57 -1.98 -8.09
CA ALA A 92 -2.95 -3.37 -8.30
C ALA A 92 -2.19 -4.32 -7.35
N ILE A 93 -0.89 -4.13 -7.21
CA ILE A 93 -0.05 -4.88 -6.25
C ILE A 93 -0.52 -4.63 -4.82
N MET A 94 -0.89 -3.39 -4.48
CA MET A 94 -1.44 -3.03 -3.17
C MET A 94 -2.73 -3.80 -2.85
N VAL A 95 -3.69 -3.86 -3.77
CA VAL A 95 -4.94 -4.60 -3.55
C VAL A 95 -4.68 -6.10 -3.42
N LEU A 96 -3.78 -6.66 -4.23
CA LEU A 96 -3.41 -8.07 -4.14
C LEU A 96 -2.74 -8.41 -2.81
N MET A 97 -1.80 -7.58 -2.34
CA MET A 97 -1.16 -7.75 -1.04
C MET A 97 -2.13 -7.52 0.12
N ALA A 98 -3.08 -6.58 -0.01
CA ALA A 98 -4.13 -6.37 0.97
C ALA A 98 -5.00 -7.63 1.14
N ALA A 99 -5.43 -8.23 0.02
CA ALA A 99 -6.19 -9.47 0.03
C ALA A 99 -5.39 -10.60 0.68
N TRP A 100 -4.11 -10.76 0.31
CA TRP A 100 -3.25 -11.76 0.92
C TRP A 100 -3.10 -11.55 2.43
N ALA A 101 -2.82 -10.33 2.87
CA ALA A 101 -2.68 -9.98 4.28
C ALA A 101 -3.97 -10.26 5.06
N PHE A 102 -5.14 -10.00 4.46
CA PHE A 102 -6.43 -10.32 5.06
C PHE A 102 -6.60 -11.83 5.29
N PHE A 103 -6.24 -12.66 4.30
CA PHE A 103 -6.25 -14.12 4.46
C PHE A 103 -5.19 -14.61 5.47
N SER A 104 -3.98 -14.04 5.46
CA SER A 104 -2.92 -14.37 6.44
C SER A 104 -3.33 -14.00 7.87
N ALA A 105 -4.11 -12.93 8.07
CA ALA A 105 -4.66 -12.54 9.36
C ALA A 105 -5.88 -13.40 9.81
N GLY A 106 -6.28 -14.40 9.03
CA GLY A 106 -7.42 -15.28 9.35
C GLY A 106 -8.78 -14.77 8.87
N GLY A 107 -8.82 -13.70 8.08
CA GLY A 107 -10.03 -13.22 7.43
C GLY A 107 -10.47 -14.15 6.30
N SER A 108 -11.73 -14.58 6.33
CA SER A 108 -12.36 -15.35 5.24
C SER A 108 -13.51 -14.57 4.62
N LEU A 109 -13.84 -14.83 3.35
CA LEU A 109 -15.05 -14.31 2.69
C LEU A 109 -16.32 -14.65 3.50
N SER A 110 -16.30 -15.78 4.23
CA SER A 110 -17.35 -16.16 5.16
C SER A 110 -17.48 -15.19 6.34
N SER A 111 -16.37 -14.66 6.87
CA SER A 111 -16.35 -13.68 7.96
C SER A 111 -16.91 -12.34 7.51
N VAL A 112 -16.59 -11.91 6.28
CA VAL A 112 -17.16 -10.68 5.67
C VAL A 112 -18.66 -10.85 5.40
N LYS A 113 -19.06 -12.01 4.87
CA LYS A 113 -20.48 -12.33 4.63
C LYS A 113 -21.28 -12.40 5.93
N GLN A 114 -20.71 -12.97 7.01
CA GLN A 114 -21.32 -12.96 8.33
C GLN A 114 -21.45 -11.54 8.91
N LEU A 115 -20.45 -10.68 8.71
CA LEU A 115 -20.51 -9.28 9.16
C LEU A 115 -21.58 -8.49 8.39
N CYS A 116 -21.64 -8.63 7.07
CA CYS A 116 -22.69 -8.02 6.25
C CYS A 116 -24.08 -8.53 6.62
N SER A 117 -24.24 -9.83 6.87
CA SER A 117 -25.52 -10.40 7.29
C SER A 117 -25.94 -9.89 8.67
N ARG A 118 -25.01 -9.77 9.63
CA ARG A 118 -25.27 -9.20 10.96
C ARG A 118 -25.67 -7.72 10.87
N ARG A 119 -24.96 -6.93 10.07
CA ARG A 119 -25.31 -5.52 9.83
C ARG A 119 -26.70 -5.36 9.21
N MET A 120 -27.05 -6.21 8.24
CA MET A 120 -28.36 -6.18 7.61
C MET A 120 -29.46 -6.51 8.63
N SER A 121 -29.22 -7.46 9.55
CA SER A 121 -30.15 -7.77 10.63
C SER A 121 -30.32 -6.62 11.63
N ASP A 122 -29.26 -5.92 12.01
CA ASP A 122 -29.35 -4.73 12.90
C ASP A 122 -30.13 -3.58 12.26
N VAL A 123 -29.92 -3.32 10.96
CA VAL A 123 -30.66 -2.28 10.21
C VAL A 123 -32.15 -2.62 10.10
N ASN A 124 -32.50 -3.90 9.99
CA ASN A 124 -33.89 -4.33 9.86
C ASN A 124 -34.60 -4.52 11.22
N SER A 125 -33.88 -4.30 12.33
CA SER A 125 -34.39 -4.37 13.72
C SER A 125 -34.60 -2.99 14.34
N SER A 126 -34.26 -1.91 13.62
CA SER A 126 -34.45 -0.50 13.99
C SER A 126 -35.58 0.12 13.17
#